data_AF-A0A8D0ETS4-F1
#
_entry.id   AF-A0A8D0ETS4-F1
#
_cell.length_a   1.000
_cell.length_b   1.000
_cell.length_c   1.000
_cell.angle_alpha   90.00
_cell.angle_beta   90.00
_cell.angle_gamma   90.00
#
_symmetry.space_group_name_H-M   'P 1'
#
loop_
_entity.id
_entity.type
_entity.pdbx_description
1 polymer ?
#
loop_
_entity_poly.entity_id
_entity_poly.type
_entity_poly.pdbx_seq_one_letter_code
_entity_poly.pdbx_strand_id
1 'polypeptide(L)'
;MAASGAGWLLCRGSLGATGSSHCRAPPSDPLLQPYFPSRHGPRHHHRHVRDCQPLKYGNVTHEAWPSDNRTGGPVATTRTFVSYIPPGGKDHKVVYGHFTFVRNPLRTFSVLEPGGAGGCQAHRRAPVEETAKLGKCLVAQNGGYFDMGTGECLGNVVSDGKLVRNSGGLQNAQFGIRKDGTMVFGYLSEEDVLDQANPFVQLVSGVVWLLRDGEVYISQSQMAECDEIQTTGTFDKFINVISARTAVGHDRQGQLVLVHVDGQTESRGVNLWEMAEFLKEQGVINAINLDGGGSATLVLNGTLASYPSEHCSFDNMWRCPRSISTIMCIHEPACEPADCSGHGDCVEGECHCTGGFWTGPACDILDCGPSNCSLHGLCTGSGCLCDAGWTGRDCSEECPMGWYGPNCQNQCACEHTCPCDRETGSAVWLPRIREEARKNSLCQSKKTCISLTSVLALLLAISAVGNVGLFLKARSERLHESGDYLYHPLREMNGEATHTSTSAACETEDTQDQSQALL
;
A
#
# COMPACT_ATOMS: atom_id res chain seq x y z
N MET A 1 55.54 5.69 6.77
CA MET A 1 56.42 6.30 7.79
C MET A 1 55.55 7.20 8.66
N ALA A 2 55.82 7.19 9.96
CA ALA A 2 54.99 7.65 11.06
C ALA A 2 54.66 9.17 11.05
N ALA A 3 53.54 9.54 11.69
CA ALA A 3 53.59 10.21 12.99
C ALA A 3 52.24 10.16 13.71
N SER A 4 52.31 9.82 14.98
CA SER A 4 51.27 9.47 15.95
C SER A 4 51.02 10.61 16.95
N GLY A 5 49.81 10.68 17.50
CA GLY A 5 49.49 11.52 18.66
C GLY A 5 48.29 10.99 19.43
N ALA A 6 48.54 10.10 20.41
CA ALA A 6 47.58 9.67 21.41
C ALA A 6 47.88 10.40 22.73
N GLY A 7 46.86 11.02 23.33
CA GLY A 7 46.93 11.65 24.64
C GLY A 7 45.96 10.98 25.61
N TRP A 8 46.52 10.17 26.52
CA TRP A 8 45.85 9.67 27.72
C TRP A 8 45.84 10.79 28.77
N LEU A 9 44.70 11.05 29.41
CA LEU A 9 44.67 11.78 30.68
C LEU A 9 44.10 10.90 31.80
N LEU A 10 44.92 10.83 32.84
CA LEU A 10 44.83 9.99 34.04
C LEU A 10 43.71 10.46 34.98
N CYS A 11 42.89 9.51 35.43
CA CYS A 11 42.11 9.64 36.66
C CYS A 11 43.04 9.58 37.88
N ARG A 12 42.98 10.60 38.74
CA ARG A 12 43.47 10.53 40.13
C ARG A 12 42.26 10.68 41.05
N GLY A 13 42.03 9.66 41.86
CA GLY A 13 40.94 9.61 42.81
C GLY A 13 41.17 10.48 44.04
N SER A 14 40.08 11.05 44.52
CA SER A 14 39.89 11.51 45.89
C SER A 14 38.64 10.81 46.43
N LEU A 15 38.83 10.04 47.50
CA LEU A 15 37.76 9.40 48.27
C LEU A 15 36.89 10.46 48.93
N GLY A 16 35.56 10.33 48.81
CA GLY A 16 34.63 11.07 49.66
C GLY A 16 33.20 11.16 49.13
N ALA A 17 32.27 10.61 49.91
CA ALA A 17 30.82 10.82 49.89
C ALA A 17 30.01 10.19 48.75
N THR A 18 29.27 9.15 49.15
CA THR A 18 28.09 8.58 48.50
C THR A 18 27.08 9.66 48.10
N GLY A 19 26.86 9.82 46.80
CA GLY A 19 25.74 10.57 46.24
C GLY A 19 25.33 9.90 44.94
N SER A 20 24.34 9.02 45.00
CA SER A 20 23.71 8.44 43.81
C SER A 20 23.08 9.56 43.00
N SER A 21 23.73 9.96 41.91
CA SER A 21 23.11 10.78 40.87
C SER A 21 22.07 9.92 40.17
N HIS A 22 20.85 9.91 40.71
CA HIS A 22 19.68 9.48 39.96
C HIS A 22 19.60 10.37 38.71
N CYS A 23 19.94 9.80 37.56
CA CYS A 23 19.51 10.33 36.28
C CYS A 23 17.98 10.27 36.31
N ARG A 24 17.36 11.41 36.68
CA ARG A 24 15.92 11.55 36.72
C ARG A 24 15.46 11.43 35.27
N ALA A 25 14.81 10.31 34.93
CA ALA A 25 14.14 10.17 33.65
C ALA A 25 13.25 11.41 33.44
N PRO A 26 13.15 11.91 32.20
CA PRO A 26 12.24 13.00 31.88
C PRO A 26 10.84 12.66 32.40
N PRO A 27 10.05 13.63 32.87
CA PRO A 27 8.66 13.36 33.21
C PRO A 27 7.98 12.72 32.00
N SER A 28 7.55 11.47 32.14
CA SER A 28 6.84 10.74 31.10
C SER A 28 5.55 11.49 30.78
N ASP A 29 5.29 11.77 29.50
CA ASP A 29 4.03 12.37 29.07
C ASP A 29 2.83 11.56 29.62
N PRO A 30 1.73 12.21 30.02
CA PRO A 30 0.58 11.52 30.59
C PRO A 30 0.03 10.47 29.61
N LEU A 31 0.09 9.21 30.04
CA LEU A 31 -0.44 8.07 29.29
C LEU A 31 -1.95 8.20 29.13
N LEU A 32 -2.43 7.99 27.92
CA LEU A 32 -3.86 7.95 27.61
C LEU A 32 -4.38 6.53 27.82
N GLN A 33 -4.77 6.22 29.06
CA GLN A 33 -5.24 4.88 29.44
C GLN A 33 -6.75 4.89 29.72
N PRO A 34 -7.54 3.99 29.10
CA PRO A 34 -8.97 3.89 29.37
C PRO A 34 -9.28 3.26 30.73
N TYR A 35 -8.40 2.40 31.25
CA TYR A 35 -8.60 1.64 32.48
C TYR A 35 -7.41 1.82 33.42
N PHE A 36 -7.65 2.17 34.69
CA PHE A 36 -6.60 2.32 35.72
C PHE A 36 -7.14 1.98 37.12
N PRO A 37 -6.33 1.38 38.03
CA PRO A 37 -5.05 0.68 37.83
C PRO A 37 -5.28 -0.80 37.44
N SER A 38 -6.52 -1.19 37.20
CA SER A 38 -6.93 -2.58 36.99
C SER A 38 -7.08 -2.97 35.52
N ARG A 39 -7.08 -4.30 35.30
CA ARG A 39 -7.27 -5.03 34.03
C ARG A 39 -8.05 -4.25 32.97
N HIS A 40 -7.55 -4.34 31.74
CA HIS A 40 -8.21 -3.81 30.54
C HIS A 40 -9.57 -4.46 30.30
N GLY A 41 -10.54 -3.66 29.84
CA GLY A 41 -11.90 -4.09 29.47
C GLY A 41 -12.87 -4.24 30.64
N PRO A 42 -14.19 -4.30 30.36
CA PRO A 42 -15.19 -4.61 31.36
C PRO A 42 -15.21 -6.09 31.75
N ARG A 43 -15.85 -6.41 32.88
CA ARG A 43 -16.02 -7.77 33.42
C ARG A 43 -17.34 -8.41 33.07
N HIS A 44 -18.33 -7.64 32.60
CA HIS A 44 -19.63 -8.19 32.24
C HIS A 44 -19.56 -9.00 30.94
N HIS A 45 -20.49 -9.95 30.81
CA HIS A 45 -20.60 -10.82 29.65
C HIS A 45 -21.23 -10.09 28.45
N HIS A 46 -21.01 -10.60 27.24
CA HIS A 46 -21.66 -10.13 26.00
C HIS A 46 -23.19 -9.96 26.12
N ARG A 47 -23.85 -10.86 26.87
CA ARG A 47 -25.29 -10.76 27.17
C ARG A 47 -25.68 -9.41 27.78
N HIS A 48 -24.86 -8.87 28.68
CA HIS A 48 -25.12 -7.58 29.31
C HIS A 48 -25.11 -6.45 28.27
N VAL A 49 -24.12 -6.45 27.37
CA VAL A 49 -24.03 -5.46 26.28
C VAL A 49 -25.29 -5.50 25.40
N ARG A 50 -25.75 -6.70 25.05
CA ARG A 50 -26.98 -6.89 24.28
C ARG A 50 -28.24 -6.42 25.02
N ASP A 51 -28.34 -6.71 26.31
CA ASP A 51 -29.54 -6.38 27.09
C ASP A 51 -29.60 -4.88 27.45
N CYS A 52 -28.46 -4.18 27.47
CA CYS A 52 -28.35 -2.76 27.80
C CYS A 52 -28.27 -1.83 26.58
N GLN A 53 -28.17 -2.35 25.35
CA GLN A 53 -28.14 -1.52 24.15
C GLN A 53 -29.52 -0.92 23.81
N PRO A 54 -29.58 0.17 23.02
CA PRO A 54 -30.84 0.74 22.58
C PRO A 54 -31.72 -0.27 21.82
N LEU A 55 -33.02 -0.31 22.15
CA LEU A 55 -33.99 -1.25 21.57
C LEU A 55 -34.03 -1.25 20.04
N LYS A 56 -33.69 -0.13 19.39
CA LYS A 56 -33.67 -0.02 17.92
C LYS A 56 -32.69 -1.00 17.24
N TYR A 57 -31.68 -1.51 17.97
CA TYR A 57 -30.70 -2.47 17.47
C TYR A 57 -31.06 -3.94 17.78
N GLY A 58 -32.18 -4.17 18.49
CA GLY A 58 -32.65 -5.50 18.84
C GLY A 58 -31.59 -6.32 19.60
N ASN A 59 -31.31 -7.53 19.10
CA ASN A 59 -30.36 -8.47 19.72
C ASN A 59 -28.97 -8.46 19.08
N VAL A 60 -28.75 -7.63 18.06
CA VAL A 60 -27.50 -7.60 17.31
C VAL A 60 -26.60 -6.50 17.88
N THR A 61 -25.40 -6.87 18.31
CA THR A 61 -24.44 -5.97 18.99
C THR A 61 -23.30 -5.51 18.09
N HIS A 62 -23.36 -5.81 16.80
CA HIS A 62 -22.38 -5.43 15.78
C HIS A 62 -23.11 -5.02 14.49
N GLU A 63 -22.43 -4.26 13.64
CA GLU A 63 -22.86 -3.98 12.27
C GLU A 63 -21.97 -4.74 11.29
N ALA A 64 -22.57 -5.18 10.19
CA ALA A 64 -21.88 -5.88 9.11
C ALA A 64 -22.09 -5.11 7.80
N TRP A 65 -21.01 -4.93 7.03
CA TRP A 65 -21.02 -4.19 5.78
C TRP A 65 -20.15 -4.88 4.72
N PRO A 66 -20.61 -5.05 3.48
CA PRO A 66 -19.78 -5.62 2.42
C PRO A 66 -18.61 -4.68 2.11
N SER A 67 -17.38 -5.19 2.05
CA SER A 67 -16.24 -4.39 1.63
C SER A 67 -16.28 -4.07 0.14
N ASP A 68 -15.69 -2.92 -0.21
CA ASP A 68 -15.38 -2.55 -1.58
C ASP A 68 -14.47 -3.62 -2.20
N ASN A 69 -14.80 -4.13 -3.39
CA ASN A 69 -14.02 -5.14 -4.10
C ASN A 69 -13.40 -4.62 -5.41
N ARG A 70 -13.44 -3.30 -5.64
CA ARG A 70 -12.87 -2.68 -6.85
C ARG A 70 -11.33 -2.78 -6.84
N THR A 71 -10.76 -3.22 -7.94
CA THR A 71 -9.29 -3.41 -8.10
C THR A 71 -8.60 -2.25 -8.83
N GLY A 72 -9.24 -1.59 -9.80
CA GLY A 72 -8.56 -0.58 -10.63
C GLY A 72 -8.22 0.73 -9.91
N GLY A 73 -6.98 1.23 -10.02
CA GLY A 73 -6.48 2.50 -9.45
C GLY A 73 -5.57 2.30 -8.21
N PRO A 74 -5.26 3.33 -7.39
CA PRO A 74 -4.42 3.16 -6.20
C PRO A 74 -5.10 2.35 -5.08
N VAL A 75 -4.36 1.43 -4.44
CA VAL A 75 -4.85 0.63 -3.30
C VAL A 75 -5.37 1.51 -2.15
N ALA A 76 -4.63 2.57 -1.85
CA ALA A 76 -4.96 3.53 -0.80
C ALA A 76 -4.81 4.97 -1.29
N THR A 77 -5.69 5.86 -0.81
CA THR A 77 -5.56 7.30 -1.00
C THR A 77 -5.53 7.98 0.36
N THR A 78 -4.38 8.55 0.72
CA THR A 78 -4.21 9.31 1.97
C THR A 78 -4.41 10.80 1.71
N ARG A 79 -5.27 11.44 2.50
CA ARG A 79 -5.55 12.88 2.49
C ARG A 79 -5.15 13.48 3.82
N THR A 80 -4.16 14.37 3.80
CA THR A 80 -3.80 15.19 4.95
C THR A 80 -4.85 16.28 5.14
N PHE A 81 -5.18 16.58 6.40
CA PHE A 81 -6.04 17.71 6.74
C PHE A 81 -5.42 18.55 7.86
N VAL A 82 -5.77 19.83 7.82
CA VAL A 82 -5.59 20.78 8.91
C VAL A 82 -6.95 21.44 9.10
N SER A 83 -7.61 21.14 10.21
CA SER A 83 -9.00 21.53 10.44
C SER A 83 -9.18 22.24 11.76
N TYR A 84 -10.19 23.09 11.82
CA TYR A 84 -10.60 23.81 13.02
C TYR A 84 -11.72 23.03 13.71
N ILE A 85 -11.54 22.71 14.99
CA ILE A 85 -12.52 21.93 15.77
C ILE A 85 -12.89 22.71 17.05
N PRO A 86 -14.19 23.01 17.28
CA PRO A 86 -15.28 22.95 16.31
C PRO A 86 -15.04 23.93 15.14
N PRO A 87 -15.68 23.74 13.97
CA PRO A 87 -15.44 24.54 12.77
C PRO A 87 -15.87 26.02 12.86
N GLY A 88 -16.54 26.42 13.95
CA GLY A 88 -16.93 27.79 14.22
C GLY A 88 -16.77 28.18 15.71
N GLY A 89 -16.45 29.44 15.96
CA GLY A 89 -16.27 29.99 17.32
C GLY A 89 -14.88 30.60 17.55
N LYS A 90 -14.73 31.35 18.66
CA LYS A 90 -13.47 31.99 19.05
C LYS A 90 -12.46 31.03 19.70
N ASP A 91 -12.92 29.88 20.17
CA ASP A 91 -12.12 28.88 20.91
C ASP A 91 -11.76 27.65 20.04
N HIS A 92 -11.71 27.81 18.72
CA HIS A 92 -11.35 26.71 17.82
C HIS A 92 -9.89 26.29 18.04
N LYS A 93 -9.64 24.98 17.99
CA LYS A 93 -8.29 24.43 17.95
C LYS A 93 -7.96 23.95 16.54
N VAL A 94 -6.70 24.08 16.17
CA VAL A 94 -6.16 23.53 14.93
C VAL A 94 -5.74 22.09 15.17
N VAL A 95 -6.26 21.18 14.35
CA VAL A 95 -6.00 19.75 14.43
C VAL A 95 -5.41 19.29 13.11
N TYR A 96 -4.32 18.52 13.21
CA TYR A 96 -3.59 17.96 12.09
C TYR A 96 -3.87 16.47 12.04
N GLY A 97 -4.04 15.92 10.84
CA GLY A 97 -4.29 14.50 10.72
C GLY A 97 -4.40 14.03 9.28
N HIS A 98 -4.79 12.77 9.15
CA HIS A 98 -4.88 12.07 7.89
C HIS A 98 -6.12 11.18 7.84
N PHE A 99 -6.80 11.17 6.70
CA PHE A 99 -7.72 10.10 6.32
C PHE A 99 -7.06 9.25 5.27
N THR A 100 -7.07 7.92 5.44
CA THR A 100 -6.66 6.98 4.40
C THR A 100 -7.85 6.14 4.00
N PHE A 101 -8.24 6.26 2.72
CA PHE A 101 -9.31 5.48 2.12
C PHE A 101 -8.71 4.30 1.38
N VAL A 102 -9.14 3.09 1.73
CA VAL A 102 -8.56 1.83 1.28
C VAL A 102 -9.59 1.08 0.44
N ARG A 103 -9.15 0.58 -0.70
CA ARG A 103 -9.97 -0.21 -1.63
C ARG A 103 -9.57 -1.67 -1.58
N ASN A 104 -10.53 -2.55 -1.84
CA ASN A 104 -10.33 -3.99 -1.73
C ASN A 104 -9.71 -4.43 -0.39
N PRO A 105 -10.22 -3.97 0.77
CA PRO A 105 -9.58 -4.22 2.06
C PRO A 105 -9.50 -5.71 2.40
N LEU A 106 -10.33 -6.59 1.82
CA LEU A 106 -10.17 -8.04 1.94
C LEU A 106 -8.78 -8.52 1.47
N ARG A 107 -8.20 -7.88 0.44
CA ARG A 107 -6.92 -8.26 -0.16
C ARG A 107 -5.77 -7.33 0.20
N THR A 108 -6.07 -6.12 0.65
CA THR A 108 -5.08 -5.03 0.81
C THR A 108 -4.88 -4.56 2.25
N PHE A 109 -5.68 -5.04 3.21
CA PHE A 109 -5.57 -4.70 4.62
C PHE A 109 -5.19 -5.91 5.46
N SER A 110 -4.20 -5.72 6.34
CA SER A 110 -3.76 -6.73 7.30
C SER A 110 -3.55 -6.15 8.70
N VAL A 111 -3.95 -6.91 9.72
CA VAL A 111 -3.54 -6.67 11.11
C VAL A 111 -2.24 -7.43 11.33
N LEU A 112 -1.17 -6.74 11.68
CA LEU A 112 0.14 -7.36 11.89
C LEU A 112 0.56 -7.34 13.36
N GLU A 113 1.20 -8.44 13.79
CA GLU A 113 1.84 -8.56 15.10
C GLU A 113 3.13 -7.72 15.22
N PRO A 114 3.52 -7.24 16.42
CA PRO A 114 4.70 -6.41 16.62
C PRO A 114 5.98 -7.11 16.18
N GLY A 115 6.70 -6.55 15.21
CA GLY A 115 7.94 -7.13 14.67
C GLY A 115 7.74 -8.46 13.94
N GLY A 116 6.53 -8.71 13.43
CA GLY A 116 6.19 -9.91 12.66
C GLY A 116 5.49 -11.01 13.46
N ALA A 117 5.15 -12.11 12.77
CA ALA A 117 4.38 -13.21 13.33
C ALA A 117 4.98 -13.79 14.62
N GLY A 118 4.12 -14.05 15.62
CA GLY A 118 4.52 -14.47 16.96
C GLY A 118 4.96 -13.33 17.89
N GLY A 119 4.93 -12.08 17.41
CA GLY A 119 5.24 -10.90 18.21
C GLY A 119 4.38 -10.75 19.46
N CYS A 120 3.08 -11.05 19.37
CA CYS A 120 2.18 -10.98 20.52
C CYS A 120 2.49 -12.06 21.56
N GLN A 121 2.77 -13.28 21.13
CA GLN A 121 3.14 -14.38 22.02
C GLN A 121 4.45 -14.10 22.77
N ALA A 122 5.38 -13.37 22.13
CA ALA A 122 6.64 -12.96 22.72
C ALA A 122 6.54 -11.68 23.58
N HIS A 123 5.34 -11.11 23.74
CA HIS A 123 5.11 -9.79 24.36
C HIS A 123 6.03 -8.70 23.79
N ARG A 124 6.29 -8.77 22.49
CA ARG A 124 7.17 -7.81 21.80
C ARG A 124 6.46 -6.48 21.65
N ARG A 125 7.23 -5.41 21.74
CA ARG A 125 6.84 -4.08 21.28
C ARG A 125 7.80 -3.61 20.21
N ALA A 126 7.31 -3.00 19.15
CA ALA A 126 8.12 -2.49 18.05
C ALA A 126 7.52 -1.17 17.52
N PRO A 127 8.34 -0.24 16.99
CA PRO A 127 7.83 0.92 16.27
C PRO A 127 6.99 0.49 15.06
N VAL A 128 5.99 1.30 14.68
CA VAL A 128 5.17 1.03 13.49
C VAL A 128 6.04 0.91 12.24
N GLU A 129 7.08 1.74 12.09
CA GLU A 129 7.98 1.72 10.93
C GLU A 129 8.70 0.38 10.75
N GLU A 130 9.12 -0.26 11.83
CA GLU A 130 9.83 -1.55 11.78
C GLU A 130 8.89 -2.65 11.31
N THR A 131 7.71 -2.73 11.91
CA THR A 131 6.71 -3.75 11.55
C THR A 131 6.15 -3.51 10.15
N ALA A 132 5.96 -2.23 9.77
CA ALA A 132 5.47 -1.84 8.45
C ALA A 132 6.43 -2.22 7.32
N LYS A 133 7.75 -2.10 7.56
CA LYS A 133 8.78 -2.55 6.60
C LYS A 133 8.72 -4.05 6.37
N LEU A 134 8.54 -4.84 7.43
CA LEU A 134 8.40 -6.30 7.32
C LEU A 134 7.13 -6.69 6.55
N GLY A 135 6.02 -5.99 6.80
CA GLY A 135 4.74 -6.20 6.12
C GLY A 135 4.63 -5.56 4.73
N LYS A 136 5.70 -4.92 4.23
CA LYS A 136 5.70 -4.16 2.95
C LYS A 136 4.52 -3.19 2.83
N CYS A 137 4.19 -2.50 3.92
CA CYS A 137 3.02 -1.61 3.97
C CYS A 137 3.27 -0.31 3.19
N LEU A 138 2.32 0.04 2.32
CA LEU A 138 2.20 1.35 1.69
C LEU A 138 1.78 2.42 2.71
N VAL A 139 0.81 2.07 3.57
CA VAL A 139 0.34 2.90 4.68
C VAL A 139 0.27 2.02 5.92
N ALA A 140 0.76 2.51 7.05
CA ALA A 140 0.60 1.81 8.32
C ALA A 140 0.28 2.78 9.45
N GLN A 141 -0.61 2.37 10.35
CA GLN A 141 -0.84 3.05 11.63
C GLN A 141 -0.78 2.06 12.78
N ASN A 142 -0.64 2.55 14.01
CA ASN A 142 -0.76 1.69 15.19
C ASN A 142 -2.17 1.05 15.27
N GLY A 143 -2.24 -0.13 15.87
CA GLY A 143 -3.47 -0.92 15.97
C GLY A 143 -4.06 -0.90 17.38
N GLY A 144 -4.26 -2.10 17.92
CA GLY A 144 -4.93 -2.33 19.20
C GLY A 144 -4.09 -1.93 20.42
N TYR A 145 -4.76 -1.97 21.57
CA TYR A 145 -4.16 -1.67 22.87
C TYR A 145 -3.21 -2.77 23.34
N PHE A 146 -2.34 -2.42 24.28
CA PHE A 146 -1.40 -3.33 24.91
C PHE A 146 -1.03 -2.89 26.32
N ASP A 147 -0.50 -3.81 27.12
CA ASP A 147 0.02 -3.48 28.43
C ASP A 147 1.41 -2.82 28.31
N MET A 148 1.53 -1.58 28.76
CA MET A 148 2.78 -0.80 28.67
C MET A 148 3.91 -1.36 29.54
N GLY A 149 3.59 -2.08 30.61
CA GLY A 149 4.56 -2.68 31.53
C GLY A 149 5.07 -4.04 31.05
N THR A 150 4.20 -4.88 30.50
CA THR A 150 4.55 -6.25 30.08
C THR A 150 4.77 -6.40 28.58
N GLY A 151 4.16 -5.55 27.75
CA GLY A 151 4.13 -5.70 26.30
C GLY A 151 3.06 -6.67 25.78
N GLU A 152 2.20 -7.18 26.64
CA GLU A 152 1.12 -8.10 26.25
C GLU A 152 0.12 -7.39 25.31
N CYS A 153 -0.18 -8.01 24.16
CA CYS A 153 -1.27 -7.57 23.28
C CYS A 153 -2.62 -7.72 24.00
N LEU A 154 -3.56 -6.79 23.82
CA LEU A 154 -4.87 -6.83 24.46
C LEU A 154 -6.00 -7.01 23.43
N GLY A 155 -7.16 -7.49 23.90
CA GLY A 155 -8.31 -7.80 23.05
C GLY A 155 -8.14 -9.04 22.16
N ASN A 156 -9.03 -9.17 21.19
CA ASN A 156 -8.98 -10.19 20.15
C ASN A 156 -8.03 -9.72 19.04
N VAL A 157 -7.22 -10.65 18.53
CA VAL A 157 -6.32 -10.39 17.40
C VAL A 157 -6.38 -11.58 16.45
N VAL A 158 -6.75 -11.31 15.19
CA VAL A 158 -6.62 -12.23 14.06
C VAL A 158 -5.77 -11.54 13.01
N SER A 159 -4.70 -12.22 12.59
CA SER A 159 -3.72 -11.73 11.63
C SER A 159 -3.64 -12.73 10.48
N ASP A 160 -4.04 -12.32 9.28
CA ASP A 160 -4.01 -13.12 8.06
C ASP A 160 -4.67 -14.51 8.23
N GLY A 161 -5.85 -14.53 8.85
CA GLY A 161 -6.63 -15.75 9.13
C GLY A 161 -6.14 -16.57 10.31
N LYS A 162 -5.03 -16.20 10.94
CA LYS A 162 -4.52 -16.85 12.15
C LYS A 162 -5.06 -16.15 13.40
N LEU A 163 -5.76 -16.90 14.25
CA LEU A 163 -6.12 -16.43 15.59
C LEU A 163 -4.85 -16.29 16.45
N VAL A 164 -4.43 -15.06 16.69
CA VAL A 164 -3.24 -14.71 17.49
C VAL A 164 -3.61 -14.63 18.97
N ARG A 165 -4.74 -14.00 19.28
CA ARG A 165 -5.22 -13.84 20.66
C ARG A 165 -6.74 -13.89 20.71
N ASN A 166 -7.26 -14.66 21.66
CA ASN A 166 -8.67 -14.66 22.05
C ASN A 166 -8.78 -13.96 23.41
N SER A 167 -9.68 -12.99 23.51
CA SER A 167 -9.92 -12.21 24.73
C SER A 167 -10.80 -12.94 25.76
N GLY A 168 -11.40 -14.08 25.39
CA GLY A 168 -12.33 -14.83 26.25
C GLY A 168 -13.68 -14.12 26.41
N GLY A 169 -14.15 -13.44 25.36
CA GLY A 169 -15.44 -12.75 25.36
C GLY A 169 -15.43 -11.40 26.08
N LEU A 170 -14.26 -10.76 26.22
CA LEU A 170 -14.13 -9.42 26.78
C LEU A 170 -14.75 -8.37 25.84
N GLN A 171 -15.58 -7.51 26.40
CA GLN A 171 -16.46 -6.61 25.65
C GLN A 171 -15.83 -5.23 25.42
N ASN A 172 -15.00 -5.15 24.39
CA ASN A 172 -14.56 -3.89 23.80
C ASN A 172 -14.96 -3.81 22.34
N ALA A 173 -14.94 -2.59 21.78
CA ALA A 173 -15.23 -2.36 20.37
C ALA A 173 -14.25 -3.14 19.46
N GLN A 174 -14.77 -3.84 18.47
CA GLN A 174 -14.02 -4.70 17.54
C GLN A 174 -14.16 -4.16 16.12
N PHE A 175 -13.10 -4.33 15.34
CA PHE A 175 -13.15 -4.24 13.89
C PHE A 175 -12.51 -5.49 13.30
N GLY A 176 -13.19 -6.12 12.34
CA GLY A 176 -12.62 -7.25 11.60
C GLY A 176 -13.18 -7.37 10.20
N ILE A 177 -12.51 -8.19 9.38
CA ILE A 177 -12.92 -8.57 8.04
C ILE A 177 -13.09 -10.09 8.04
N ARG A 178 -14.24 -10.57 7.59
CA ARG A 178 -14.52 -12.00 7.41
C ARG A 178 -14.02 -12.49 6.06
N LYS A 179 -13.91 -13.83 5.91
CA LYS A 179 -13.38 -14.49 4.72
C LYS A 179 -14.13 -14.13 3.42
N ASP A 180 -15.41 -13.83 3.51
CA ASP A 180 -16.23 -13.38 2.38
C ASP A 180 -16.08 -11.88 2.04
N GLY A 181 -15.25 -11.13 2.77
CA GLY A 181 -15.08 -9.69 2.61
C GLY A 181 -16.06 -8.85 3.43
N THR A 182 -16.89 -9.44 4.28
CA THR A 182 -17.76 -8.67 5.18
C THR A 182 -16.92 -7.98 6.26
N MET A 183 -16.99 -6.66 6.33
CA MET A 183 -16.45 -5.88 7.44
C MET A 183 -17.42 -5.89 8.61
N VAL A 184 -16.91 -6.07 9.83
CA VAL A 184 -17.71 -6.15 11.05
C VAL A 184 -17.19 -5.15 12.07
N PHE A 185 -18.10 -4.34 12.63
CA PHE A 185 -17.81 -3.32 13.65
C PHE A 185 -18.72 -3.51 14.86
N GLY A 186 -18.19 -3.41 16.08
CA GLY A 186 -19.00 -3.39 17.30
C GLY A 186 -18.59 -4.44 18.32
N TYR A 187 -19.55 -5.03 19.03
CA TYR A 187 -19.28 -5.97 20.13
C TYR A 187 -19.56 -7.40 19.70
N LEU A 188 -18.56 -8.26 19.90
CA LEU A 188 -18.59 -9.67 19.51
C LEU A 188 -18.55 -10.57 20.75
N SER A 189 -19.30 -11.66 20.70
CA SER A 189 -19.14 -12.76 21.63
C SER A 189 -17.91 -13.60 21.26
N GLU A 190 -17.47 -14.48 22.17
CA GLU A 190 -16.41 -15.43 21.84
C GLU A 190 -16.83 -16.40 20.73
N GLU A 191 -18.11 -16.79 20.68
CA GLU A 191 -18.66 -17.64 19.63
C GLU A 191 -18.59 -16.96 18.26
N ASP A 192 -18.90 -15.66 18.19
CA ASP A 192 -18.80 -14.88 16.95
C ASP A 192 -17.36 -14.84 16.42
N VAL A 193 -16.38 -14.73 17.31
CA VAL A 193 -14.94 -14.68 16.97
C VAL A 193 -14.43 -16.05 16.50
N LEU A 194 -14.95 -17.13 17.08
CA LEU A 194 -14.55 -18.51 16.79
C LEU A 194 -15.36 -19.18 15.68
N ASP A 195 -16.26 -18.45 15.01
CA ASP A 195 -17.05 -18.94 13.90
C ASP A 195 -16.16 -19.50 12.78
N GLN A 196 -16.40 -20.75 12.39
CA GLN A 196 -15.66 -21.45 11.33
C GLN A 196 -16.36 -21.41 9.97
N ALA A 197 -17.65 -21.05 9.91
CA ALA A 197 -18.39 -21.03 8.66
C ALA A 197 -17.95 -19.86 7.78
N ASN A 198 -17.80 -18.67 8.36
CA ASN A 198 -17.24 -17.50 7.71
C ASN A 198 -16.25 -16.81 8.66
N PRO A 199 -15.04 -17.39 8.84
CA PRO A 199 -14.12 -16.96 9.88
C PRO A 199 -13.58 -15.55 9.59
N PHE A 200 -13.14 -14.87 10.65
CA PHE A 200 -12.36 -13.66 10.52
C PHE A 200 -11.01 -13.94 9.85
N VAL A 201 -10.65 -13.14 8.86
CA VAL A 201 -9.30 -13.09 8.28
C VAL A 201 -8.47 -11.98 8.91
N GLN A 202 -9.11 -10.91 9.37
CA GLN A 202 -8.48 -9.84 10.13
C GLN A 202 -9.38 -9.47 11.30
N LEU A 203 -8.81 -9.22 12.49
CA LEU A 203 -9.56 -8.77 13.66
C LEU A 203 -8.64 -8.00 14.62
N VAL A 204 -9.11 -6.88 15.12
CA VAL A 204 -8.44 -6.09 16.15
C VAL A 204 -9.48 -5.47 17.10
N SER A 205 -9.16 -5.41 18.38
CA SER A 205 -9.96 -4.69 19.37
C SER A 205 -9.43 -3.28 19.61
N GLY A 206 -10.35 -2.32 19.63
CA GLY A 206 -10.16 -0.97 20.12
C GLY A 206 -10.81 -0.77 21.48
N VAL A 207 -11.10 0.49 21.82
CA VAL A 207 -11.91 0.87 23.00
C VAL A 207 -12.76 2.06 22.58
N VAL A 208 -14.07 1.98 22.85
CA VAL A 208 -15.14 2.88 22.37
C VAL A 208 -15.49 2.68 20.89
N TRP A 209 -16.77 2.39 20.65
CA TRP A 209 -17.41 2.42 19.34
C TRP A 209 -17.88 3.86 19.07
N LEU A 210 -17.21 4.55 18.14
CA LEU A 210 -17.44 5.97 17.87
C LEU A 210 -18.75 6.22 17.12
N LEU A 211 -18.96 5.49 16.03
CA LEU A 211 -20.10 5.64 15.13
C LEU A 211 -20.76 4.29 14.87
N ARG A 212 -22.08 4.24 15.02
CA ARG A 212 -22.92 3.09 14.66
C ARG A 212 -24.02 3.56 13.71
N ASP A 213 -24.06 3.00 12.51
CA ASP A 213 -25.04 3.34 11.47
C ASP A 213 -25.14 4.86 11.19
N GLY A 214 -23.97 5.51 11.09
CA GLY A 214 -23.84 6.95 10.84
C GLY A 214 -24.14 7.86 12.05
N GLU A 215 -24.38 7.29 13.23
CA GLU A 215 -24.72 8.04 14.45
C GLU A 215 -23.66 7.88 15.55
N VAL A 216 -23.43 8.96 16.31
CA VAL A 216 -22.50 8.95 17.46
C VAL A 216 -22.98 7.94 18.51
N TYR A 217 -22.07 7.06 18.94
CA TYR A 217 -22.40 5.91 19.80
C TYR A 217 -21.61 5.86 21.13
N ILE A 218 -20.93 6.96 21.49
CA ILE A 218 -20.01 7.02 22.64
C ILE A 218 -20.73 6.79 23.97
N SER A 219 -21.92 7.37 24.18
CA SER A 219 -22.69 7.13 25.42
C SER A 219 -23.01 5.65 25.63
N GLN A 220 -23.36 4.96 24.55
CA GLN A 220 -23.67 3.54 24.61
C GLN A 220 -22.41 2.71 24.82
N SER A 221 -21.27 3.12 24.24
CA SER A 221 -19.98 2.51 24.53
C SER A 221 -19.53 2.69 25.97
N GLN A 222 -19.83 3.83 26.61
CA GLN A 222 -19.60 3.99 28.05
C GLN A 222 -20.33 2.91 28.85
N MET A 223 -21.61 2.67 28.53
CA MET A 223 -22.39 1.64 29.21
C MET A 223 -21.90 0.22 28.88
N ALA A 224 -21.45 -0.02 27.64
CA ALA A 224 -21.02 -1.33 27.19
C ALA A 224 -19.58 -1.71 27.58
N GLU A 225 -18.69 -0.73 27.80
CA GLU A 225 -17.25 -0.96 27.97
C GLU A 225 -16.69 -0.51 29.32
N CYS A 226 -17.52 0.12 30.16
CA CYS A 226 -17.17 0.49 31.54
C CYS A 226 -17.81 -0.50 32.54
N ASP A 227 -17.04 -0.89 33.55
CA ASP A 227 -17.57 -1.63 34.70
C ASP A 227 -18.26 -0.68 35.70
N GLU A 228 -19.38 -1.11 36.28
CA GLU A 228 -20.06 -0.38 37.38
C GLU A 228 -19.17 -0.22 38.63
N ILE A 229 -18.13 -1.05 38.78
CA ILE A 229 -17.26 -1.11 39.96
C ILE A 229 -15.98 -0.26 39.77
N GLN A 230 -15.66 0.12 38.52
CA GLN A 230 -14.51 0.97 38.26
C GLN A 230 -14.82 2.42 38.63
N THR A 231 -13.79 3.20 38.94
CA THR A 231 -13.98 4.65 39.09
C THR A 231 -14.30 5.22 37.71
N THR A 232 -15.60 5.46 37.46
CA THR A 232 -16.14 6.02 36.20
C THR A 232 -15.34 7.22 35.70
N GLY A 233 -14.76 8.00 36.63
CA GLY A 233 -13.89 9.14 36.32
C GLY A 233 -12.65 8.83 35.47
N THR A 234 -12.12 7.60 35.44
CA THR A 234 -10.97 7.26 34.58
C THR A 234 -11.38 7.06 33.12
N PHE A 235 -12.44 6.29 32.88
CA PHE A 235 -13.00 6.08 31.56
C PHE A 235 -13.63 7.37 30.99
N ASP A 236 -14.35 8.12 31.82
CA ASP A 236 -14.87 9.44 31.44
C ASP A 236 -13.76 10.42 31.10
N LYS A 237 -12.65 10.43 31.86
CA LYS A 237 -11.48 11.24 31.51
C LYS A 237 -10.92 10.80 30.16
N PHE A 238 -10.76 9.50 29.93
CA PHE A 238 -10.26 8.97 28.66
C PHE A 238 -11.11 9.42 27.46
N ILE A 239 -12.44 9.48 27.61
CA ILE A 239 -13.35 9.93 26.55
C ILE A 239 -13.25 11.43 26.31
N ASN A 240 -13.26 12.22 27.38
CA ASN A 240 -13.42 13.67 27.31
C ASN A 240 -12.10 14.43 27.14
N VAL A 241 -10.96 13.81 27.50
CA VAL A 241 -9.64 14.44 27.35
C VAL A 241 -9.23 14.53 25.89
N ILE A 242 -8.71 15.68 25.50
CA ILE A 242 -8.09 15.85 24.18
C ILE A 242 -6.74 15.12 24.16
N SER A 243 -6.45 14.42 23.07
CA SER A 243 -5.16 13.78 22.84
C SER A 243 -4.99 13.48 21.34
N ALA A 244 -3.86 12.88 20.97
CA ALA A 244 -3.74 12.18 19.69
C ALA A 244 -4.67 10.97 19.67
N ARG A 245 -5.32 10.69 18.54
CA ARG A 245 -6.31 9.62 18.39
C ARG A 245 -6.12 8.90 17.08
N THR A 246 -6.41 7.61 17.06
CA THR A 246 -6.54 6.83 15.83
C THR A 246 -7.85 6.09 15.81
N ALA A 247 -8.38 5.86 14.61
CA ALA A 247 -9.64 5.16 14.41
C ALA A 247 -9.59 4.34 13.12
N VAL A 248 -10.49 3.37 13.06
CA VAL A 248 -10.81 2.61 11.85
C VAL A 248 -12.31 2.63 11.66
N GLY A 249 -12.76 2.81 10.42
CA GLY A 249 -14.16 2.81 10.05
C GLY A 249 -14.36 2.45 8.59
N HIS A 250 -15.57 2.68 8.07
CA HIS A 250 -15.85 2.52 6.65
C HIS A 250 -16.82 3.58 6.13
N ASP A 251 -16.78 3.85 4.84
CA ASP A 251 -17.75 4.70 4.15
C ASP A 251 -18.94 3.88 3.59
N ARG A 252 -19.89 4.56 2.96
CA ARG A 252 -21.07 3.92 2.33
C ARG A 252 -20.71 3.00 1.17
N GLN A 253 -19.58 3.22 0.52
CA GLN A 253 -19.12 2.42 -0.62
C GLN A 253 -18.39 1.15 -0.17
N GLY A 254 -18.20 0.95 1.14
CA GLY A 254 -17.49 -0.19 1.69
C GLY A 254 -15.96 -0.02 1.64
N GLN A 255 -15.46 1.19 1.37
CA GLN A 255 -14.03 1.45 1.52
C GLN A 255 -13.69 1.50 3.01
N LEU A 256 -12.59 0.87 3.38
CA LEU A 256 -12.05 0.97 4.73
C LEU A 256 -11.41 2.35 4.91
N VAL A 257 -11.65 2.97 6.05
CA VAL A 257 -11.18 4.33 6.38
C VAL A 257 -10.31 4.25 7.62
N LEU A 258 -9.02 4.53 7.48
CA LEU A 258 -8.11 4.72 8.61
C LEU A 258 -7.98 6.21 8.90
N VAL A 259 -8.06 6.59 10.17
CA VAL A 259 -7.98 8.00 10.57
C VAL A 259 -6.97 8.17 11.68
N HIS A 260 -6.08 9.14 11.49
CA HIS A 260 -5.03 9.51 12.44
C HIS A 260 -5.12 11.00 12.73
N VAL A 261 -5.09 11.36 14.01
CA VAL A 261 -5.09 12.72 14.51
C VAL A 261 -3.89 12.93 15.43
N ASP A 262 -3.02 13.86 15.08
CA ASP A 262 -1.92 14.28 15.94
C ASP A 262 -2.43 15.04 17.17
N GLY A 263 -1.71 14.93 18.28
CA GLY A 263 -2.09 15.57 19.52
C GLY A 263 -1.13 15.30 20.66
N GLN A 264 -1.49 15.76 21.84
CA GLN A 264 -0.82 15.47 23.10
C GLN A 264 -1.86 15.54 24.20
N THR A 265 -1.91 14.53 25.06
CA THR A 265 -2.90 14.41 26.12
C THR A 265 -2.98 15.70 26.95
N GLU A 266 -4.21 16.21 27.15
CA GLU A 266 -4.52 17.46 27.86
C GLU A 266 -4.02 18.76 27.18
N SER A 267 -3.47 18.69 25.96
CA SER A 267 -2.89 19.86 25.29
C SER A 267 -3.35 20.06 23.85
N ARG A 268 -3.26 19.04 22.99
CA ARG A 268 -3.54 19.11 21.55
C ARG A 268 -4.29 17.88 21.07
N GLY A 269 -4.94 17.99 19.92
CA GLY A 269 -5.71 16.92 19.29
C GLY A 269 -7.19 17.01 19.65
N VAL A 270 -7.86 15.86 19.72
CA VAL A 270 -9.32 15.76 19.88
C VAL A 270 -9.70 14.82 21.01
N ASN A 271 -10.86 15.06 21.60
CA ASN A 271 -11.54 14.07 22.43
C ASN A 271 -12.38 13.13 21.55
N LEU A 272 -13.00 12.10 22.13
CA LEU A 272 -13.73 11.12 21.32
C LEU A 272 -15.03 11.67 20.72
N TRP A 273 -15.70 12.62 21.40
CA TRP A 273 -16.91 13.26 20.89
C TRP A 273 -16.64 14.05 19.61
N GLU A 274 -15.61 14.87 19.64
CA GLU A 274 -15.15 15.66 18.49
C GLU A 274 -14.69 14.75 17.36
N MET A 275 -13.99 13.66 17.69
CA MET A 275 -13.58 12.66 16.71
C MET A 275 -14.80 12.02 16.04
N ALA A 276 -15.80 11.58 16.80
CA ALA A 276 -16.98 10.93 16.23
C ALA A 276 -17.79 11.88 15.33
N GLU A 277 -18.01 13.13 15.75
CA GLU A 277 -18.69 14.12 14.91
C GLU A 277 -17.90 14.42 13.63
N PHE A 278 -16.57 14.57 13.75
CA PHE A 278 -15.72 14.80 12.59
C PHE A 278 -15.77 13.63 11.59
N LEU A 279 -15.73 12.38 12.06
CA LEU A 279 -15.89 11.19 11.22
C LEU A 279 -17.27 11.15 10.55
N LYS A 280 -18.33 11.51 11.29
CA LYS A 280 -19.72 11.55 10.79
C LYS A 280 -19.86 12.57 9.66
N GLU A 281 -19.29 13.76 9.82
CA GLU A 281 -19.27 14.80 8.78
C GLU A 281 -18.53 14.36 7.51
N GLN A 282 -17.49 13.52 7.65
CA GLN A 282 -16.77 12.93 6.50
C GLN A 282 -17.50 11.72 5.87
N GLY A 283 -18.70 11.36 6.35
CA GLY A 283 -19.52 10.29 5.77
C GLY A 283 -19.13 8.88 6.20
N VAL A 284 -18.38 8.73 7.29
CA VAL A 284 -18.07 7.42 7.89
C VAL A 284 -19.33 6.87 8.56
N ILE A 285 -19.62 5.58 8.35
CA ILE A 285 -20.86 4.92 8.80
C ILE A 285 -20.65 4.20 10.13
N ASN A 286 -19.69 3.29 10.18
CA ASN A 286 -19.25 2.68 11.43
C ASN A 286 -17.78 2.97 11.66
N ALA A 287 -17.40 3.24 12.92
CA ALA A 287 -16.00 3.46 13.29
C ALA A 287 -15.73 3.13 14.76
N ILE A 288 -14.58 2.54 15.06
CA ILE A 288 -14.11 2.31 16.43
C ILE A 288 -12.84 3.12 16.70
N ASN A 289 -12.63 3.51 17.96
CA ASN A 289 -11.39 4.14 18.39
C ASN A 289 -10.33 3.09 18.73
N LEU A 290 -9.11 3.32 18.25
CA LEU A 290 -7.92 2.49 18.48
C LEU A 290 -6.97 3.17 19.48
N ASP A 291 -5.78 2.61 19.67
CA ASP A 291 -4.82 3.17 20.62
C ASP A 291 -4.36 4.58 20.20
N GLY A 292 -4.16 5.46 21.19
CA GLY A 292 -3.95 6.89 20.99
C GLY A 292 -2.80 7.45 21.83
N GLY A 293 -2.83 8.76 22.05
CA GLY A 293 -1.75 9.46 22.76
C GLY A 293 -0.39 9.19 22.11
N GLY A 294 0.60 8.80 22.92
CA GLY A 294 1.94 8.49 22.44
C GLY A 294 2.04 7.33 21.44
N SER A 295 1.03 6.45 21.39
CA SER A 295 0.99 5.35 20.43
C SER A 295 0.57 5.79 19.03
N ALA A 296 -0.16 6.91 18.90
CA ALA A 296 -0.70 7.41 17.64
C ALA A 296 0.45 7.69 16.64
N THR A 297 0.51 6.87 15.60
CA THR A 297 1.61 6.90 14.62
C THR A 297 1.07 6.60 13.23
N LEU A 298 1.47 7.41 12.24
CA LEU A 298 1.23 7.15 10.83
C LEU A 298 2.58 6.98 10.10
N VAL A 299 2.67 5.95 9.29
CA VAL A 299 3.82 5.64 8.43
C VAL A 299 3.33 5.55 6.99
N LEU A 300 3.97 6.30 6.10
CA LEU A 300 3.72 6.25 4.65
C LEU A 300 4.99 5.73 3.95
N ASN A 301 4.84 4.67 3.16
CA ASN A 301 5.93 4.01 2.43
C ASN A 301 7.18 3.75 3.29
N GLY A 302 6.97 3.27 4.53
CA GLY A 302 8.04 2.93 5.46
C GLY A 302 8.73 4.12 6.16
N THR A 303 8.19 5.33 6.01
CA THR A 303 8.68 6.56 6.68
C THR A 303 7.61 7.17 7.58
N LEU A 304 7.98 7.59 8.79
CA LEU A 304 7.10 8.34 9.69
C LEU A 304 6.53 9.60 9.01
N ALA A 305 5.20 9.74 9.04
CA ALA A 305 4.46 10.82 8.39
C ALA A 305 3.52 11.58 9.34
N SER A 306 3.66 11.36 10.65
CA SER A 306 2.92 12.05 11.72
C SER A 306 3.87 12.73 12.70
N TYR A 307 3.31 13.46 13.67
CA TYR A 307 4.06 14.07 14.77
C TYR A 307 3.75 13.36 16.10
N PRO A 308 4.52 12.33 16.50
CA PRO A 308 4.33 11.63 17.76
C PRO A 308 4.31 12.55 18.97
N SER A 309 3.58 12.15 20.00
CA SER A 309 3.46 12.94 21.21
C SER A 309 4.53 12.62 22.27
N GLU A 310 5.25 11.51 22.18
CA GLU A 310 6.27 11.16 23.19
C GLU A 310 7.59 11.90 22.93
N HIS A 311 8.26 12.30 24.00
CA HIS A 311 9.64 12.76 23.94
C HIS A 311 10.63 11.62 23.70
N CYS A 312 11.71 11.90 23.00
CA CYS A 312 12.80 10.95 22.82
C CYS A 312 13.52 10.69 24.16
N SER A 313 13.91 9.44 24.42
CA SER A 313 14.58 9.07 25.68
C SER A 313 15.96 9.74 25.86
N PHE A 314 16.61 10.11 24.76
CA PHE A 314 17.91 10.76 24.73
C PHE A 314 17.85 12.29 24.70
N ASP A 315 16.69 12.88 24.40
CA ASP A 315 16.50 14.33 24.29
C ASP A 315 15.02 14.73 24.51
N ASN A 316 14.79 15.67 25.42
CA ASN A 316 13.46 16.13 25.80
C ASN A 316 12.89 17.21 24.86
N MET A 317 13.64 17.65 23.86
CA MET A 317 13.16 18.58 22.84
C MET A 317 12.50 17.84 21.67
N TRP A 318 13.09 16.71 21.26
CA TRP A 318 12.63 15.94 20.11
C TRP A 318 11.51 14.98 20.48
N ARG A 319 10.64 14.69 19.50
CA ARG A 319 9.56 13.72 19.63
C ARG A 319 9.90 12.44 18.90
N CYS A 320 9.56 11.30 19.50
CA CYS A 320 9.87 9.97 18.98
C CYS A 320 8.60 9.10 18.94
N PRO A 321 8.47 8.22 17.92
CA PRO A 321 7.39 7.25 17.88
C PRO A 321 7.56 6.19 18.98
N ARG A 322 6.44 5.77 19.57
CA ARG A 322 6.42 4.73 20.60
C ARG A 322 6.63 3.35 19.97
N SER A 323 7.30 2.46 20.71
CA SER A 323 7.21 1.02 20.44
C SER A 323 5.86 0.46 20.90
N ILE A 324 5.03 0.06 19.95
CA ILE A 324 3.63 -0.36 20.12
C ILE A 324 3.48 -1.88 19.93
N SER A 325 2.25 -2.37 19.98
CA SER A 325 1.90 -3.77 19.77
C SER A 325 1.49 -4.04 18.31
N THR A 326 0.21 -4.27 18.03
CA THR A 326 -0.27 -4.55 16.68
C THR A 326 -0.28 -3.30 15.80
N ILE A 327 -0.19 -3.47 14.48
CA ILE A 327 -0.36 -2.40 13.50
C ILE A 327 -1.45 -2.75 12.49
N MET A 328 -2.00 -1.70 11.89
CA MET A 328 -2.86 -1.77 10.72
C MET A 328 -2.01 -1.48 9.49
N CYS A 329 -1.87 -2.47 8.62
CA CYS A 329 -1.03 -2.40 7.43
C CYS A 329 -1.89 -2.40 6.17
N ILE A 330 -1.68 -1.42 5.31
CA ILE A 330 -2.22 -1.39 3.96
C ILE A 330 -1.09 -1.72 3.00
N HIS A 331 -1.29 -2.74 2.16
CA HIS A 331 -0.28 -3.25 1.24
C HIS A 331 -0.92 -3.62 -0.11
N GLU A 332 -0.08 -3.80 -1.12
CA GLU A 332 -0.52 -4.37 -2.39
C GLU A 332 -1.06 -5.80 -2.18
N PRO A 333 -2.08 -6.25 -2.96
CA PRO A 333 -2.61 -7.60 -2.84
C PRO A 333 -1.50 -8.66 -2.91
N ALA A 334 -1.52 -9.60 -1.96
CA ALA A 334 -0.63 -10.74 -2.04
C ALA A 334 -0.97 -11.62 -3.24
N CYS A 335 0.06 -12.12 -3.92
CA CYS A 335 -0.13 -13.05 -5.02
C CYS A 335 -0.58 -14.42 -4.55
N GLU A 336 -1.54 -14.98 -5.27
CA GLU A 336 -1.97 -16.36 -5.10
C GLU A 336 -1.72 -17.13 -6.41
N PRO A 337 -0.80 -18.12 -6.43
CA PRO A 337 0.08 -18.57 -5.34
C PRO A 337 1.23 -17.60 -4.99
N ALA A 338 1.76 -17.73 -3.77
CA ALA A 338 2.77 -16.81 -3.23
C ALA A 338 4.05 -16.77 -4.08
N ASP A 339 4.63 -15.58 -4.20
CA ASP A 339 5.91 -15.28 -4.88
C ASP A 339 6.00 -15.69 -6.36
N CYS A 340 4.90 -16.10 -7.01
CA CYS A 340 4.88 -16.51 -8.42
C CYS A 340 6.00 -17.50 -8.77
N SER A 341 6.31 -18.40 -7.83
CA SER A 341 7.43 -19.36 -7.89
C SER A 341 8.80 -18.75 -8.18
N GLY A 342 8.97 -17.44 -8.01
CA GLY A 342 10.18 -16.70 -8.39
C GLY A 342 10.34 -16.51 -9.91
N HIS A 343 9.29 -16.80 -10.68
CA HIS A 343 9.30 -16.80 -12.15
C HIS A 343 8.25 -15.84 -12.74
N GLY A 344 7.67 -14.97 -11.94
CA GLY A 344 6.69 -13.98 -12.38
C GLY A 344 6.70 -12.71 -11.56
N ASP A 345 6.10 -11.67 -12.11
CA ASP A 345 5.78 -10.44 -11.42
C ASP A 345 4.39 -10.53 -10.81
N CYS A 346 4.25 -10.05 -9.58
CA CYS A 346 2.95 -9.98 -8.91
C CYS A 346 2.22 -8.71 -9.31
N VAL A 347 1.08 -8.84 -10.00
CA VAL A 347 0.27 -7.71 -10.47
C VAL A 347 -1.16 -7.89 -9.99
N GLU A 348 -1.64 -6.98 -9.14
CA GLU A 348 -3.01 -7.02 -8.55
C GLU A 348 -3.36 -8.34 -7.84
N GLY A 349 -2.35 -9.08 -7.35
CA GLY A 349 -2.53 -10.38 -6.69
C GLY A 349 -2.56 -11.58 -7.64
N GLU A 350 -2.34 -11.37 -8.93
CA GLU A 350 -2.16 -12.41 -9.94
C GLU A 350 -0.70 -12.48 -10.41
N CYS A 351 -0.27 -13.69 -10.72
CA CYS A 351 1.09 -13.92 -11.21
C CYS A 351 1.17 -13.73 -12.72
N HIS A 352 1.98 -12.76 -13.15
CA HIS A 352 2.33 -12.54 -14.54
C HIS A 352 3.71 -13.14 -14.80
N CYS A 353 3.76 -14.29 -15.46
CA CYS A 353 5.01 -15.01 -15.65
C CYS A 353 6.02 -14.22 -16.50
N THR A 354 7.26 -14.20 -16.00
CA THR A 354 8.42 -13.60 -16.63
C THR A 354 9.16 -14.64 -17.44
N GLY A 355 9.66 -14.25 -18.62
CA GLY A 355 10.26 -15.18 -19.57
C GLY A 355 9.22 -15.92 -20.43
N GLY A 356 9.66 -16.46 -21.56
CA GLY A 356 8.78 -17.10 -22.55
C GLY A 356 8.43 -18.56 -22.27
N PHE A 357 8.89 -19.11 -21.14
CA PHE A 357 8.87 -20.54 -20.86
C PHE A 357 8.18 -20.91 -19.54
N TRP A 358 7.89 -19.94 -18.68
CA TRP A 358 7.16 -20.17 -17.43
C TRP A 358 5.68 -19.89 -17.65
N THR A 359 4.84 -20.84 -17.26
CA THR A 359 3.40 -20.80 -17.47
C THR A 359 2.66 -21.31 -16.24
N GLY A 360 1.33 -21.29 -16.29
CA GLY A 360 0.48 -21.68 -15.17
C GLY A 360 0.19 -20.52 -14.22
N PRO A 361 -0.81 -20.68 -13.34
CA PRO A 361 -1.23 -19.62 -12.41
C PRO A 361 -0.17 -19.27 -11.36
N ALA A 362 0.82 -20.14 -11.14
CA ALA A 362 1.92 -19.92 -10.20
C ALA A 362 3.26 -19.66 -10.88
N CYS A 363 3.31 -19.62 -12.21
CA CYS A 363 4.56 -19.62 -12.98
C CYS A 363 5.50 -20.79 -12.63
N ASP A 364 4.94 -21.94 -12.26
CA ASP A 364 5.65 -23.16 -11.85
C ASP A 364 5.73 -24.21 -12.97
N ILE A 365 5.02 -24.00 -14.07
CA ILE A 365 5.00 -24.92 -15.21
C ILE A 365 6.02 -24.43 -16.23
N LEU A 366 7.12 -25.18 -16.35
CA LEU A 366 8.11 -24.96 -17.39
C LEU A 366 7.64 -25.58 -18.71
N ASP A 367 7.32 -24.74 -19.68
CA ASP A 367 6.91 -25.08 -21.04
C ASP A 367 7.88 -24.45 -22.06
N CYS A 368 8.84 -25.24 -22.53
CA CYS A 368 9.79 -24.81 -23.55
C CYS A 368 9.27 -24.92 -25.00
N GLY A 369 7.98 -25.17 -25.21
CA GLY A 369 7.38 -25.34 -26.54
C GLY A 369 7.28 -26.81 -26.98
N PRO A 370 7.11 -27.08 -28.29
CA PRO A 370 6.75 -28.41 -28.79
C PRO A 370 7.76 -29.47 -28.35
N SER A 371 7.24 -30.55 -27.76
CA SER A 371 8.03 -31.69 -27.24
C SER A 371 9.20 -31.29 -26.33
N ASN A 372 9.09 -30.16 -25.63
CA ASN A 372 10.07 -29.68 -24.66
C ASN A 372 11.48 -29.52 -25.26
N CYS A 373 11.65 -28.55 -26.16
CA CYS A 373 12.84 -28.33 -27.00
C CYS A 373 12.94 -29.25 -28.23
N SER A 374 11.81 -29.60 -28.86
CA SER A 374 11.75 -30.38 -30.12
C SER A 374 12.48 -31.72 -30.09
N LEU A 375 12.75 -32.28 -28.89
CA LEU A 375 13.62 -33.45 -28.66
C LEU A 375 15.09 -33.25 -29.08
N HIS A 376 15.51 -32.00 -29.28
CA HIS A 376 16.86 -31.59 -29.68
C HIS A 376 17.52 -30.69 -28.62
N GLY A 377 17.15 -30.87 -27.36
CA GLY A 377 17.75 -30.12 -26.27
C GLY A 377 17.14 -30.44 -24.92
N LEU A 378 17.68 -29.75 -23.91
CA LEU A 378 17.20 -29.80 -22.54
C LEU A 378 16.47 -28.50 -22.19
N CYS A 379 15.24 -28.62 -21.72
CA CYS A 379 14.50 -27.47 -21.21
C CYS A 379 15.01 -27.10 -19.81
N THR A 380 15.42 -25.85 -19.65
CA THR A 380 15.95 -25.29 -18.41
C THR A 380 15.17 -24.03 -18.02
N GLY A 381 15.36 -23.52 -16.79
CA GLY A 381 14.66 -22.31 -16.32
C GLY A 381 14.95 -21.03 -17.13
N SER A 382 15.96 -21.04 -18.00
CA SER A 382 16.30 -19.97 -18.95
C SER A 382 15.86 -20.26 -20.39
N GLY A 383 15.14 -21.35 -20.63
CA GLY A 383 14.76 -21.84 -21.97
C GLY A 383 15.49 -23.09 -22.40
N CYS A 384 15.46 -23.38 -23.70
CA CYS A 384 16.09 -24.55 -24.28
C CYS A 384 17.61 -24.42 -24.37
N LEU A 385 18.32 -25.44 -23.88
CA LEU A 385 19.72 -25.69 -24.19
C LEU A 385 19.76 -26.72 -25.32
N CYS A 386 20.02 -26.27 -26.55
CA CYS A 386 20.00 -27.15 -27.71
C CYS A 386 21.23 -28.06 -27.78
N ASP A 387 20.97 -29.30 -28.19
CA ASP A 387 21.99 -30.27 -28.54
C ASP A 387 22.84 -29.76 -29.71
N ALA A 388 23.99 -30.38 -29.91
CA ALA A 388 24.87 -30.01 -31.00
C ALA A 388 24.15 -30.14 -32.35
N GLY A 389 24.31 -29.16 -33.23
CA GLY A 389 23.65 -29.14 -34.54
C GLY A 389 22.29 -28.44 -34.57
N TRP A 390 21.75 -28.02 -33.41
CA TRP A 390 20.46 -27.37 -33.28
C TRP A 390 20.54 -26.01 -32.57
N THR A 391 19.62 -25.12 -32.91
CA THR A 391 19.47 -23.77 -32.35
C THR A 391 18.02 -23.31 -32.46
N GLY A 392 17.78 -22.04 -32.13
CA GLY A 392 16.45 -21.47 -32.03
C GLY A 392 15.89 -21.57 -30.61
N ARG A 393 14.69 -21.04 -30.44
CA ARG A 393 14.02 -20.85 -29.14
C ARG A 393 13.61 -22.18 -28.50
N ASP A 394 13.28 -23.15 -29.34
CA ASP A 394 12.75 -24.48 -29.01
C ASP A 394 13.55 -25.61 -29.69
N CYS A 395 14.79 -25.32 -30.12
CA CYS A 395 15.67 -26.26 -30.82
C CYS A 395 15.07 -26.88 -32.10
N SER A 396 14.14 -26.20 -32.75
CA SER A 396 13.54 -26.65 -34.01
C SER A 396 14.38 -26.29 -35.25
N GLU A 397 15.39 -25.44 -35.09
CA GLU A 397 16.22 -24.95 -36.20
C GLU A 397 17.57 -25.66 -36.23
N GLU A 398 17.97 -26.14 -37.40
CA GLU A 398 19.32 -26.69 -37.60
C GLU A 398 20.37 -25.57 -37.63
N CYS A 399 21.63 -25.87 -37.29
CA CYS A 399 22.69 -24.88 -37.34
C CYS A 399 22.83 -24.22 -38.73
N PRO A 400 22.93 -22.87 -38.78
CA PRO A 400 23.20 -22.17 -40.01
C PRO A 400 24.57 -22.54 -40.55
N MET A 401 24.74 -22.45 -41.88
CA MET A 401 26.01 -22.80 -42.53
C MET A 401 27.19 -22.04 -41.91
N GLY A 402 28.25 -22.78 -41.59
CA GLY A 402 29.46 -22.25 -40.96
C GLY A 402 29.45 -22.25 -39.43
N TRP A 403 28.38 -22.72 -38.79
CA TRP A 403 28.28 -22.85 -37.33
C TRP A 403 28.01 -24.29 -36.90
N TYR A 404 28.48 -24.67 -35.71
CA TYR A 404 28.35 -26.02 -35.17
C TYR A 404 28.35 -26.04 -33.63
N GLY A 405 28.06 -27.21 -33.07
CA GLY A 405 28.06 -27.46 -31.64
C GLY A 405 26.75 -27.06 -30.96
N PRO A 406 26.66 -27.15 -29.62
CA PRO A 406 25.44 -26.86 -28.87
C PRO A 406 25.05 -25.38 -29.04
N ASN A 407 23.76 -25.12 -29.27
CA ASN A 407 23.22 -23.81 -29.63
C ASN A 407 23.92 -23.15 -30.85
N CYS A 408 24.69 -23.90 -31.64
CA CYS A 408 25.50 -23.40 -32.76
C CYS A 408 26.47 -22.27 -32.38
N GLN A 409 27.08 -22.35 -31.20
CA GLN A 409 27.96 -21.27 -30.68
C GLN A 409 29.37 -21.26 -31.30
N ASN A 410 29.78 -22.31 -32.01
CA ASN A 410 31.13 -22.42 -32.56
C ASN A 410 31.13 -22.18 -34.07
N GLN A 411 32.15 -21.49 -34.57
CA GLN A 411 32.36 -21.28 -36.01
C GLN A 411 33.27 -22.35 -36.60
N CYS A 412 32.91 -22.85 -37.77
CA CYS A 412 33.72 -23.82 -38.48
C CYS A 412 35.03 -23.21 -38.96
N ALA A 413 36.12 -23.96 -38.82
CA ALA A 413 37.45 -23.53 -39.22
C ALA A 413 37.61 -23.60 -40.75
N CYS A 414 37.13 -22.58 -41.45
CA CYS A 414 37.17 -22.47 -42.92
C CYS A 414 37.40 -21.01 -43.36
N GLU A 415 38.23 -20.77 -44.38
CA GLU A 415 38.52 -19.40 -44.86
C GLU A 415 37.36 -18.72 -45.60
N HIS A 416 36.32 -19.47 -45.99
CA HIS A 416 35.09 -18.98 -46.62
C HIS A 416 33.93 -19.88 -46.19
N THR A 417 32.67 -19.40 -46.17
CA THR A 417 31.47 -20.15 -45.73
C THR A 417 31.39 -21.55 -46.36
N CYS A 418 31.81 -22.58 -45.62
CA CYS A 418 31.86 -23.96 -46.07
C CYS A 418 30.86 -24.83 -45.31
N PRO A 419 30.31 -25.89 -45.93
CA PRO A 419 29.57 -26.92 -45.23
C PRO A 419 30.52 -27.73 -44.33
N CYS A 420 30.32 -27.61 -43.04
CA CYS A 420 30.93 -28.42 -42.00
C CYS A 420 29.84 -29.26 -41.31
N ASP A 421 30.26 -30.33 -40.66
CA ASP A 421 29.37 -31.15 -39.86
C ASP A 421 28.84 -30.31 -38.69
N ARG A 422 27.51 -30.28 -38.54
CA ARG A 422 26.84 -29.35 -37.62
C ARG A 422 26.98 -29.75 -36.14
N GLU A 423 27.28 -31.01 -35.87
CA GLU A 423 27.49 -31.50 -34.51
C GLU A 423 28.97 -31.35 -34.10
N THR A 424 29.87 -31.80 -34.96
CA THR A 424 31.31 -31.95 -34.64
C THR A 424 32.18 -30.82 -35.16
N GLY A 425 31.71 -30.02 -36.13
CA GLY A 425 32.51 -29.00 -36.81
C GLY A 425 33.52 -29.56 -37.81
N SER A 426 33.50 -30.88 -38.04
CA SER A 426 34.41 -31.55 -38.97
C SER A 426 34.16 -31.09 -40.40
N ALA A 427 35.22 -30.82 -41.16
CA ALA A 427 35.09 -30.45 -42.56
C ALA A 427 34.46 -31.60 -43.35
N VAL A 428 33.25 -31.39 -43.89
CA VAL A 428 32.65 -32.34 -44.82
C VAL A 428 33.28 -32.08 -46.19
N TRP A 429 34.41 -32.73 -46.44
CA TRP A 429 34.96 -32.83 -47.78
C TRP A 429 34.02 -33.71 -48.61
N LEU A 430 33.00 -33.13 -49.25
CA LEU A 430 32.25 -33.82 -50.29
C LEU A 430 33.16 -33.97 -51.53
N PRO A 431 33.58 -35.19 -51.93
CA PRO A 431 34.14 -35.38 -53.24
C PRO A 431 32.97 -35.46 -54.21
N ARG A 432 32.49 -34.30 -54.68
CA ARG A 432 31.68 -34.02 -55.89
C ARG A 432 30.58 -33.00 -55.62
N ILE A 433 30.85 -31.73 -55.94
CA ILE A 433 30.00 -30.97 -56.86
C ILE A 433 30.93 -30.18 -57.79
N ARG A 434 31.37 -30.83 -58.87
CA ARG A 434 31.88 -30.13 -60.05
C ARG A 434 31.16 -30.72 -61.26
N GLU A 435 29.83 -30.58 -61.36
CA GLU A 435 29.12 -30.68 -62.65
C GLU A 435 27.60 -30.39 -62.67
N GLU A 436 27.05 -29.49 -61.84
CA GLU A 436 25.63 -29.10 -61.98
C GLU A 436 25.35 -27.59 -62.03
N ALA A 437 26.38 -26.78 -62.26
CA ALA A 437 26.23 -25.37 -62.66
C ALA A 437 26.12 -25.17 -64.19
N ARG A 438 25.68 -26.19 -64.93
CA ARG A 438 25.52 -26.11 -66.40
C ARG A 438 24.25 -26.83 -66.92
N LYS A 439 23.12 -26.66 -66.23
CA LYS A 439 21.79 -26.94 -66.82
C LYS A 439 20.72 -26.04 -66.21
N ASN A 440 20.87 -24.74 -66.43
CA ASN A 440 19.74 -23.81 -66.55
C ASN A 440 20.14 -22.67 -67.49
N SER A 441 20.48 -23.03 -68.72
CA SER A 441 20.39 -22.11 -69.85
C SER A 441 18.91 -21.98 -70.25
N LEU A 442 18.15 -21.22 -69.48
CA LEU A 442 16.82 -20.75 -69.91
C LEU A 442 16.87 -19.25 -70.22
N CYS A 443 17.62 -18.87 -71.26
CA CYS A 443 17.25 -17.74 -72.13
C CYS A 443 17.94 -17.90 -73.49
N GLN A 444 17.50 -18.87 -74.29
CA GLN A 444 17.76 -18.85 -75.73
C GLN A 444 16.78 -17.87 -76.39
N SER A 445 17.18 -16.60 -76.46
CA SER A 445 16.90 -15.63 -77.53
C SER A 445 16.95 -14.21 -76.95
N LYS A 446 17.90 -13.39 -77.43
CA LYS A 446 18.09 -11.99 -77.03
C LYS A 446 16.86 -11.09 -77.24
N LYS A 447 15.81 -11.56 -77.91
CA LYS A 447 14.57 -10.78 -78.13
C LYS A 447 13.54 -10.92 -77.01
N THR A 448 13.56 -12.02 -76.25
CA THR A 448 12.54 -12.29 -75.21
C THR A 448 12.96 -11.81 -73.81
N CYS A 449 14.26 -11.87 -73.48
CA CYS A 449 14.78 -11.36 -72.20
C CYS A 449 14.68 -9.81 -72.09
N ILE A 450 14.76 -9.05 -73.19
CA ILE A 450 14.58 -7.58 -73.19
C ILE A 450 13.09 -7.21 -72.97
N SER A 451 12.16 -8.03 -73.43
CA SER A 451 10.72 -7.81 -73.23
C SER A 451 10.32 -8.06 -71.78
N LEU A 452 10.83 -9.12 -71.15
CA LEU A 452 10.52 -9.46 -69.76
C LEU A 452 11.10 -8.46 -68.74
N THR A 453 12.32 -7.95 -68.96
CA THR A 453 12.89 -6.92 -68.07
C THR A 453 12.16 -5.58 -68.21
N SER A 454 11.71 -5.24 -69.42
CA SER A 454 10.92 -4.02 -69.66
C SER A 454 9.54 -4.10 -69.00
N VAL A 455 8.87 -5.26 -69.06
CA VAL A 455 7.58 -5.47 -68.39
C VAL A 455 7.72 -5.45 -66.87
N LEU A 456 8.77 -6.08 -66.31
CA LEU A 456 9.02 -6.06 -64.88
C LEU A 456 9.36 -4.64 -64.38
N ALA A 457 10.14 -3.89 -65.14
CA ALA A 457 10.45 -2.49 -64.84
C ALA A 457 9.20 -1.59 -64.90
N LEU A 458 8.31 -1.83 -65.87
CA LEU A 458 7.04 -1.11 -65.97
C LEU A 458 6.12 -1.42 -64.79
N LEU A 459 6.03 -2.70 -64.38
CA LEU A 459 5.22 -3.11 -63.22
C LEU A 459 5.77 -2.55 -61.90
N LEU A 460 7.09 -2.50 -61.73
CA LEU A 460 7.72 -1.86 -60.57
C LEU A 460 7.50 -0.35 -60.56
N ALA A 461 7.54 0.31 -61.72
CA ALA A 461 7.21 1.73 -61.83
C ALA A 461 5.74 2.01 -61.50
N ILE A 462 4.80 1.17 -61.97
CA ILE A 462 3.37 1.29 -61.64
C ILE A 462 3.13 1.06 -60.15
N SER A 463 3.81 0.09 -59.53
CA SER A 463 3.76 -0.16 -58.09
C SER A 463 4.31 1.01 -57.28
N ALA A 464 5.43 1.60 -57.70
CA ALA A 464 6.01 2.77 -57.05
C ALA A 464 5.09 3.99 -57.15
N VAL A 465 4.48 4.25 -58.32
CA VAL A 465 3.51 5.34 -58.49
C VAL A 465 2.23 5.09 -57.71
N GLY A 466 1.75 3.85 -57.64
CA GLY A 466 0.61 3.45 -56.81
C GLY A 466 0.87 3.67 -55.31
N ASN A 467 2.06 3.30 -54.82
CA ASN A 467 2.46 3.52 -53.43
C ASN A 467 2.64 5.01 -53.10
N VAL A 468 3.17 5.82 -54.03
CA VAL A 468 3.25 7.28 -53.86
C VAL A 468 1.85 7.92 -53.89
N GLY A 469 0.93 7.44 -54.73
CA GLY A 469 -0.47 7.88 -54.78
C GLY A 469 -1.23 7.57 -53.49
N LEU A 470 -1.05 6.37 -52.93
CA LEU A 470 -1.59 5.98 -51.61
C LEU A 470 -1.01 6.84 -50.49
N PHE A 471 0.29 7.14 -50.53
CA PHE A 471 0.95 7.97 -49.53
C PHE A 471 0.48 9.43 -49.58
N LEU A 472 0.27 9.98 -50.78
CA LEU A 472 -0.28 11.32 -50.96
C LEU A 472 -1.76 11.40 -50.58
N LYS A 473 -2.56 10.35 -50.85
CA LYS A 473 -3.96 10.27 -50.41
C LYS A 473 -4.08 10.16 -48.88
N ALA A 474 -3.24 9.34 -48.24
CA ALA A 474 -3.14 9.23 -46.78
C ALA A 474 -2.60 10.50 -46.10
N ARG A 475 -1.94 11.39 -46.85
CA ARG A 475 -1.52 12.72 -46.40
C ARG A 475 -2.63 13.77 -46.60
N SER A 476 -3.43 13.65 -47.66
CA SER A 476 -4.62 14.49 -47.89
C SER A 476 -5.74 14.21 -46.89
N GLU A 477 -5.96 12.95 -46.50
CA GLU A 477 -6.94 12.58 -45.47
C GLU A 477 -6.51 13.06 -44.07
N ARG A 478 -5.20 13.07 -43.76
CA ARG A 478 -4.67 13.65 -42.51
C ARG A 478 -4.68 15.18 -42.44
N LEU A 479 -4.88 15.87 -43.57
CA LEU A 479 -4.97 17.33 -43.62
C LEU A 479 -6.42 17.85 -43.56
N HIS A 480 -7.42 16.96 -43.53
CA HIS A 480 -8.83 17.35 -43.40
C HIS A 480 -9.43 17.05 -42.01
N GLU A 481 -8.64 16.52 -41.08
CA GLU A 481 -9.05 16.21 -39.70
C GLU A 481 -8.21 16.96 -38.65
N SER A 482 -7.73 18.15 -39.00
CA SER A 482 -7.16 19.11 -38.06
C SER A 482 -7.79 20.48 -38.30
N GLY A 483 -9.07 20.59 -37.92
CA GLY A 483 -9.80 21.84 -37.80
C GLY A 483 -10.14 22.08 -36.33
N ASP A 484 -9.58 23.17 -35.78
CA ASP A 484 -10.00 23.92 -34.60
C ASP A 484 -10.25 23.18 -33.28
N TYR A 485 -9.19 22.96 -32.50
CA TYR A 485 -9.30 23.03 -31.04
C TYR A 485 -9.07 24.48 -30.60
N LEU A 486 -10.18 25.21 -30.46
CA LEU A 486 -10.23 26.53 -29.86
C LEU A 486 -9.96 26.40 -28.34
N TYR A 487 -8.88 27.02 -27.88
CA TYR A 487 -8.52 27.05 -26.46
C TYR A 487 -9.50 27.98 -25.72
N HIS A 488 -10.39 27.41 -24.89
CA HIS A 488 -11.15 28.18 -23.90
C HIS A 488 -10.38 28.19 -22.58
N PRO A 489 -9.86 29.34 -22.11
CA PRO A 489 -9.31 29.42 -20.76
C PRO A 489 -10.46 29.29 -19.76
N LEU A 490 -10.42 28.24 -18.92
CA LEU A 490 -11.31 28.11 -17.78
C LEU A 490 -10.93 29.16 -16.74
N ARG A 491 -11.75 30.21 -16.73
CA ARG A 491 -11.88 31.19 -15.66
C ARG A 491 -12.12 30.49 -14.33
N GLU A 492 -11.50 31.09 -13.31
CA GLU A 492 -11.78 30.95 -11.89
C GLU A 492 -13.28 30.80 -11.59
N MET A 493 -13.61 29.79 -10.80
CA MET A 493 -14.91 29.68 -10.12
C MET A 493 -14.67 29.62 -8.60
N ASN A 494 -14.11 30.69 -8.05
CA ASN A 494 -14.53 31.12 -6.72
C ASN A 494 -15.85 31.86 -6.92
N GLY A 495 -16.95 31.23 -6.51
CA GLY A 495 -18.22 31.93 -6.37
C GLY A 495 -18.14 32.82 -5.14
N GLU A 496 -18.02 34.13 -5.35
CA GLU A 496 -18.36 35.09 -4.33
C GLU A 496 -19.31 36.15 -4.88
N ALA A 497 -20.34 36.34 -4.05
CA ALA A 497 -21.47 37.25 -4.09
C ALA A 497 -21.46 38.42 -5.09
N THR A 498 -22.58 38.49 -5.81
CA THR A 498 -23.21 39.70 -6.33
C THR A 498 -22.98 40.94 -5.46
N HIS A 499 -22.35 41.98 -6.02
CA HIS A 499 -22.74 43.37 -5.77
C HIS A 499 -22.40 44.24 -6.99
N THR A 500 -23.45 44.76 -7.61
CA THR A 500 -23.44 45.82 -8.62
C THR A 500 -23.21 47.19 -7.98
N SER A 501 -22.29 48.00 -8.51
CA SER A 501 -22.46 49.45 -8.63
C SER A 501 -21.33 50.12 -9.44
N THR A 502 -21.71 50.58 -10.63
CA THR A 502 -21.42 51.90 -11.26
C THR A 502 -20.08 52.62 -11.09
N SER A 503 -19.59 53.05 -12.26
CA SER A 503 -18.54 54.03 -12.58
C SER A 503 -18.71 55.44 -11.98
N ALA A 504 -17.58 56.06 -11.59
CA ALA A 504 -17.18 57.47 -11.78
C ALA A 504 -15.87 57.70 -10.98
N ALA A 505 -14.70 57.97 -11.57
CA ALA A 505 -14.17 59.24 -12.11
C ALA A 505 -13.56 60.20 -11.05
N CYS A 506 -12.49 60.89 -11.48
CA CYS A 506 -11.72 62.00 -10.86
C CYS A 506 -10.82 61.62 -9.66
N GLU A 507 -9.49 61.72 -9.75
CA GLU A 507 -8.57 62.87 -9.94
C GLU A 507 -7.90 63.27 -8.61
N THR A 508 -6.68 63.75 -8.77
CA THR A 508 -5.62 64.10 -7.82
C THR A 508 -5.94 65.29 -6.90
N GLU A 509 -5.44 65.27 -5.66
CA GLU A 509 -4.46 66.23 -5.08
C GLU A 509 -4.45 66.24 -3.53
N ASP A 510 -3.23 66.14 -3.01
CA ASP A 510 -2.57 66.89 -1.93
C ASP A 510 -3.19 67.30 -0.56
N THR A 511 -2.28 67.24 0.43
CA THR A 511 -2.14 68.02 1.68
C THR A 511 -3.06 67.79 2.90
N GLN A 512 -2.48 67.12 3.91
CA GLN A 512 -2.16 67.64 5.26
C GLN A 512 -3.03 68.77 5.84
N ASP A 513 -3.77 68.54 6.94
CA ASP A 513 -3.58 69.21 8.25
C ASP A 513 -4.52 68.65 9.36
N GLN A 514 -4.17 69.05 10.59
CA GLN A 514 -4.54 68.64 11.93
C GLN A 514 -6.00 68.85 12.42
N SER A 515 -6.25 68.18 13.54
CA SER A 515 -6.88 68.69 14.79
C SER A 515 -8.34 68.32 15.12
N GLN A 516 -8.43 67.60 16.25
CA GLN A 516 -9.28 67.84 17.43
C GLN A 516 -10.82 67.82 17.35
N ALA A 517 -11.35 66.84 18.10
CA ALA A 517 -12.24 66.98 19.25
C ALA A 517 -13.78 66.95 19.08
N LEU A 518 -14.38 66.26 20.07
CA LEU A 518 -15.74 66.36 20.62
C LEU A 518 -16.89 65.77 19.77
N LEU A 519 -17.34 64.56 20.12
CA LEU A 519 -18.38 64.30 21.14
C LEU A 519 -18.48 62.80 21.44
#